data_AF-A0A0U2WB66-F1
#
_entry.id   AF-A0A0U2WB66-F1
#
_cell.length_a   1.000
_cell.length_b   1.000
_cell.length_c   1.000
_cell.angle_alpha   90.00
_cell.angle_beta   90.00
_cell.angle_gamma   90.00
#
_symmetry.space_group_name_H-M   'P 1'
#
loop_
_entity.id
_entity.type
_entity.pdbx_description
1 polymer ?
#
loop_
_entity_poly.entity_id
_entity_poly.type
_entity_poly.pdbx_seq_one_letter_code
_entity_poly.pdbx_strand_id
1 'polypeptide(L)'
;GAMENWGLLTYREAYLLSDPLETSSQFQQIIAYILSHEIAHMWYGNLVTNDWWDVLWLNEGFARYYQYFLTNEVEGMGFDIRFVPEQVHTALLSDSSNNPHPLTNPGVGSPRSVSAMFSTLTYNKGAAVIRMTEHLLTKQVHDQGLAQYLKTNQFKTAKPIDLFNALRDAGMQHGAFNNYGPTFDFVEYYKSWTEQAGHPVLNVDINHTTGQMTIQQRRFNINTGYSLQNTLYVIPVTFTSEFDYNFQNTKPTHIIKDAVTVIDRDAYGDYWTIFNIQQTGFYRVNYDEYT
;
A
#
# COMPACT_ATOMS: atom_id res chain seq x y z
N GLY A 1 20.92 -0.54 -11.24
CA GLY A 1 19.87 -1.45 -10.76
C GLY A 1 20.10 -2.78 -11.42
N ALA A 2 19.01 -3.47 -11.66
CA ALA A 2 18.93 -4.69 -12.44
C ALA A 2 17.85 -4.51 -13.51
N MET A 3 17.59 -5.55 -14.29
CA MET A 3 16.54 -5.56 -15.31
C MET A 3 16.01 -6.99 -15.48
N GLU A 4 14.69 -7.09 -15.52
CA GLU A 4 13.91 -8.31 -15.37
C GLU A 4 13.75 -9.15 -16.64
N ASN A 5 14.65 -9.05 -17.63
CA ASN A 5 14.45 -9.74 -18.93
C ASN A 5 14.18 -11.24 -18.69
N TRP A 6 13.08 -11.75 -19.25
CA TRP A 6 12.54 -13.05 -18.85
C TRP A 6 13.50 -14.19 -19.19
N GLY A 7 13.99 -14.88 -18.15
CA GLY A 7 14.98 -15.97 -18.29
C GLY A 7 16.44 -15.49 -18.39
N LEU A 8 16.69 -14.17 -18.39
CA LEU A 8 18.03 -13.57 -18.39
C LEU A 8 18.04 -12.27 -17.57
N LEU A 9 17.92 -12.41 -16.25
CA LEU A 9 18.04 -11.28 -15.32
C LEU A 9 19.44 -10.68 -15.41
N THR A 10 19.53 -9.36 -15.60
CA THR A 10 20.82 -8.66 -15.66
C THR A 10 21.00 -7.74 -14.46
N TYR A 11 22.20 -7.74 -13.89
CA TYR A 11 22.51 -6.97 -12.68
C TYR A 11 23.80 -6.19 -12.88
N ARG A 12 23.92 -5.04 -12.22
CA ARG A 12 25.25 -4.48 -11.96
C ARG A 12 25.97 -5.40 -10.99
N GLU A 13 27.28 -5.59 -11.17
CA GLU A 13 28.09 -6.51 -10.33
C GLU A 13 27.91 -6.27 -8.82
N ALA A 14 27.89 -5.00 -8.41
CA ALA A 14 27.67 -4.59 -7.01
C ALA A 14 26.31 -5.00 -6.40
N TYR A 15 25.36 -5.47 -7.23
CA TYR A 15 24.02 -5.91 -6.83
C TYR A 15 23.78 -7.41 -7.08
N LEU A 16 24.85 -8.18 -7.35
CA LEU A 16 24.76 -9.63 -7.54
C LEU A 16 25.92 -10.38 -6.88
N LEU A 17 27.14 -9.87 -7.02
CA LEU A 17 28.33 -10.53 -6.50
C LEU A 17 28.46 -10.29 -5.00
N SER A 18 28.72 -11.35 -4.24
CA SER A 18 29.03 -11.28 -2.82
C SER A 18 30.33 -12.04 -2.52
N ASP A 19 31.24 -11.34 -1.85
CA ASP A 19 32.43 -11.89 -1.22
C ASP A 19 32.24 -11.87 0.32
N PRO A 20 32.30 -13.03 1.00
CA PRO A 20 32.15 -13.12 2.46
C PRO A 20 33.14 -12.28 3.28
N LEU A 21 34.30 -11.95 2.73
CA LEU A 21 35.35 -11.18 3.41
C LEU A 21 35.22 -9.67 3.17
N GLU A 22 34.64 -9.26 2.04
CA GLU A 22 34.63 -7.86 1.59
C GLU A 22 33.22 -7.23 1.54
N THR A 23 32.17 -8.04 1.44
CA THR A 23 30.79 -7.54 1.32
C THR A 23 30.20 -7.25 2.67
N SER A 24 29.99 -5.95 2.97
CA SER A 24 29.29 -5.55 4.19
C SER A 24 27.88 -6.16 4.28
N SER A 25 27.38 -6.33 5.50
CA SER A 25 26.02 -6.82 5.74
C SER A 25 24.93 -5.96 5.09
N GLN A 26 25.17 -4.65 4.94
CA GLN A 26 24.28 -3.75 4.21
C GLN A 26 24.21 -4.14 2.72
N PHE A 27 25.35 -4.40 2.08
CA PHE A 27 25.37 -4.81 0.68
C PHE A 27 24.81 -6.21 0.46
N GLN A 28 25.02 -7.15 1.40
CA GLN A 28 24.38 -8.47 1.35
C GLN A 28 22.85 -8.36 1.34
N GLN A 29 22.29 -7.51 2.20
CA GLN A 29 20.86 -7.19 2.20
C GLN A 29 20.41 -6.54 0.88
N ILE A 30 21.23 -5.64 0.33
CA ILE A 30 20.94 -4.99 -0.96
C ILE A 30 20.95 -6.00 -2.12
N ILE A 31 21.82 -7.01 -2.09
CA ILE A 31 21.83 -8.07 -3.09
C ILE A 31 20.58 -8.92 -2.93
N ALA A 32 20.27 -9.36 -1.71
CA ALA A 32 19.15 -10.25 -1.42
C ALA A 32 17.80 -9.66 -1.87
N TYR A 33 17.51 -8.40 -1.50
CA TYR A 33 16.22 -7.82 -1.84
C TYR A 33 16.09 -7.46 -3.34
N ILE A 34 17.19 -7.12 -4.05
CA ILE A 34 17.16 -6.86 -5.49
C ILE A 34 16.89 -8.17 -6.23
N LEU A 35 17.49 -9.28 -5.81
CA LEU A 35 17.17 -10.61 -6.37
C LEU A 35 15.67 -10.89 -6.24
N SER A 36 15.08 -10.67 -5.07
CA SER A 36 13.64 -10.85 -4.87
C SER A 36 12.79 -9.92 -5.75
N HIS A 37 13.20 -8.65 -5.93
CA HIS A 37 12.53 -7.68 -6.81
C HIS A 37 12.49 -8.19 -8.25
N GLU A 38 13.63 -8.57 -8.81
CA GLU A 38 13.74 -9.04 -10.20
C GLU A 38 13.08 -10.42 -10.42
N ILE A 39 13.13 -11.31 -9.43
CA ILE A 39 12.42 -12.60 -9.49
C ILE A 39 10.91 -12.38 -9.47
N ALA A 40 10.40 -11.45 -8.65
CA ALA A 40 8.97 -11.13 -8.62
C ALA A 40 8.45 -10.66 -9.98
N HIS A 41 9.27 -9.93 -10.75
CA HIS A 41 8.93 -9.52 -12.11
C HIS A 41 8.69 -10.68 -13.10
N MET A 42 9.16 -11.91 -12.80
CA MET A 42 8.82 -13.07 -13.63
C MET A 42 7.30 -13.30 -13.69
N TRP A 43 6.57 -12.91 -12.64
CA TRP A 43 5.11 -12.92 -12.61
C TRP A 43 4.51 -11.53 -12.87
N TYR A 44 5.00 -10.50 -12.18
CA TYR A 44 4.47 -9.13 -12.23
C TYR A 44 5.32 -8.23 -13.13
N GLY A 45 5.07 -8.32 -14.44
CA GLY A 45 5.78 -7.60 -15.48
C GLY A 45 6.00 -8.46 -16.71
N ASN A 46 6.43 -9.71 -16.51
CA ASN A 46 6.71 -10.64 -17.62
C ASN A 46 5.52 -11.55 -17.95
N LEU A 47 5.08 -12.39 -17.00
CA LEU A 47 3.94 -13.27 -17.22
C LEU A 47 2.64 -12.49 -17.42
N VAL A 48 2.46 -11.43 -16.63
CA VAL A 48 1.39 -10.45 -16.79
C VAL A 48 2.02 -9.07 -16.84
N THR A 49 1.91 -8.41 -17.98
CA THR A 49 2.51 -7.08 -18.21
C THR A 49 1.46 -6.00 -18.02
N ASN A 50 1.82 -4.86 -17.45
CA ASN A 50 0.96 -3.68 -17.48
C ASN A 50 0.53 -3.31 -18.92
N ASP A 51 -0.73 -2.96 -19.14
CA ASP A 51 -1.27 -2.64 -20.48
C ASP A 51 -0.64 -1.40 -21.11
N TRP A 52 -0.26 -0.44 -20.26
CA TRP A 52 0.48 0.72 -20.68
C TRP A 52 1.27 1.33 -19.52
N TRP A 53 2.23 2.20 -19.83
CA TRP A 53 3.16 2.80 -18.85
C TRP A 53 2.48 3.71 -17.81
N ASP A 54 1.25 4.16 -18.06
CA ASP A 54 0.44 4.90 -17.10
C ASP A 54 0.06 4.06 -15.87
N VAL A 55 0.10 2.73 -15.99
CA VAL A 55 -0.19 1.76 -14.93
C VAL A 55 1.03 0.91 -14.55
N LEU A 56 2.23 1.47 -14.72
CA LEU A 56 3.51 0.80 -14.42
C LEU A 56 3.60 0.22 -12.99
N TRP A 57 2.84 0.76 -12.04
CA TRP A 57 2.78 0.27 -10.67
C TRP A 57 2.29 -1.19 -10.56
N LEU A 58 1.56 -1.71 -11.56
CA LEU A 58 1.19 -3.13 -11.63
C LEU A 58 2.40 -4.07 -11.73
N ASN A 59 3.53 -3.57 -12.23
CA ASN A 59 4.78 -4.31 -12.23
C ASN A 59 5.60 -3.93 -11.00
N GLU A 60 5.94 -2.63 -10.90
CA GLU A 60 6.96 -2.14 -9.98
C GLU A 60 6.49 -2.03 -8.54
N GLY A 61 5.19 -1.82 -8.31
CA GLY A 61 4.60 -1.86 -6.98
C GLY A 61 4.61 -3.27 -6.39
N PHE A 62 4.30 -4.28 -7.20
CA PHE A 62 4.35 -5.69 -6.78
C PHE A 62 5.78 -6.17 -6.58
N ALA A 63 6.69 -5.86 -7.52
CA ALA A 63 8.09 -6.19 -7.35
C ALA A 63 8.69 -5.54 -6.09
N ARG A 64 8.33 -4.28 -5.80
CA ARG A 64 8.72 -3.61 -4.55
C ARG A 64 8.07 -4.22 -3.31
N TYR A 65 6.82 -4.68 -3.38
CA TYR A 65 6.18 -5.38 -2.27
C TYR A 65 6.92 -6.70 -1.96
N TYR A 66 7.12 -7.55 -2.97
CA TYR A 66 7.82 -8.82 -2.79
C TYR A 66 9.30 -8.65 -2.46
N GLN A 67 9.95 -7.58 -2.93
CA GLN A 67 11.31 -7.23 -2.50
C GLN A 67 11.46 -7.28 -0.97
N TYR A 68 10.46 -6.82 -0.22
CA TYR A 68 10.54 -6.83 1.24
C TYR A 68 10.01 -8.14 1.83
N PHE A 69 8.81 -8.55 1.46
CA PHE A 69 8.14 -9.67 2.13
C PHE A 69 8.68 -11.04 1.69
N LEU A 70 8.98 -11.24 0.40
CA LEU A 70 9.61 -12.48 -0.07
C LEU A 70 11.02 -12.63 0.51
N THR A 71 11.80 -11.54 0.51
CA THR A 71 13.16 -11.59 1.09
C THR A 71 13.10 -11.95 2.56
N ASN A 72 12.16 -11.39 3.33
CA ASN A 72 11.99 -11.71 4.74
C ASN A 72 11.55 -13.17 4.99
N GLU A 73 10.71 -13.72 4.12
CA GLU A 73 10.25 -15.12 4.20
C GLU A 73 11.37 -16.12 3.90
N VAL A 74 12.26 -15.82 2.95
CA VAL A 74 13.38 -16.68 2.59
C VAL A 74 14.56 -16.52 3.56
N GLU A 75 14.85 -15.28 3.94
CA GLU A 75 15.95 -14.91 4.82
C GLU A 75 15.45 -13.92 5.89
N GLY A 76 15.58 -14.27 7.16
CA GLY A 76 15.09 -13.48 8.29
C GLY A 76 15.86 -12.17 8.56
N MET A 77 16.05 -11.33 7.55
CA MET A 77 16.81 -10.08 7.59
C MET A 77 16.00 -8.86 8.09
N GLY A 78 14.78 -9.09 8.61
CA GLY A 78 13.92 -8.03 9.18
C GLY A 78 13.49 -6.99 8.15
N PHE A 79 13.14 -7.41 6.94
CA PHE A 79 12.64 -6.49 5.92
C PHE A 79 11.19 -6.10 6.16
N ASP A 80 10.37 -7.01 6.71
CA ASP A 80 8.98 -6.73 7.08
C ASP A 80 8.83 -5.51 8.00
N ILE A 81 9.65 -5.39 9.05
CA ILE A 81 9.63 -4.26 9.98
C ILE A 81 10.18 -2.97 9.36
N ARG A 82 11.08 -3.07 8.37
CA ARG A 82 11.69 -1.93 7.68
C ARG A 82 10.81 -1.37 6.56
N PHE A 83 9.82 -2.12 6.09
CA PHE A 83 8.91 -1.69 5.04
C PHE A 83 8.23 -0.35 5.38
N VAL A 84 7.82 -0.16 6.63
CA VAL A 84 7.13 1.08 7.05
C VAL A 84 8.03 2.32 6.93
N PRO A 85 9.19 2.41 7.61
CA PRO A 85 10.05 3.59 7.50
C PRO A 85 10.66 3.75 6.09
N GLU A 86 11.01 2.67 5.40
CA GLU A 86 11.71 2.77 4.11
C GLU A 86 10.75 2.98 2.93
N GLN A 87 9.56 2.39 2.96
CA GLN A 87 8.59 2.44 1.85
C GLN A 87 7.44 3.37 2.15
N VAL A 88 6.69 3.12 3.23
CA VAL A 88 5.48 3.89 3.56
C VAL A 88 5.81 5.36 3.84
N HIS A 89 6.79 5.65 4.70
CA HIS A 89 7.12 7.04 5.04
C HIS A 89 7.71 7.81 3.86
N THR A 90 8.60 7.18 3.09
CA THR A 90 9.17 7.75 1.87
C THR A 90 8.09 8.11 0.85
N ALA A 91 7.12 7.21 0.65
CA ALA A 91 5.97 7.46 -0.21
C ALA A 91 5.08 8.59 0.32
N LEU A 92 4.70 8.57 1.61
CA LEU A 92 3.90 9.63 2.23
C LEU A 92 4.58 11.01 2.13
N LEU A 93 5.91 11.07 2.16
CA LEU A 93 6.64 12.32 1.95
C LEU A 93 6.54 12.78 0.49
N SER A 94 6.85 11.91 -0.47
CA SER A 94 6.77 12.24 -1.91
C SER A 94 5.36 12.65 -2.34
N ASP A 95 4.35 11.96 -1.81
CA ASP A 95 2.94 12.13 -2.15
C ASP A 95 2.28 13.32 -1.41
N SER A 96 2.98 13.92 -0.44
CA SER A 96 2.53 15.15 0.25
C SER A 96 2.78 16.45 -0.53
N SER A 97 3.41 16.36 -1.71
CA SER A 97 3.75 17.51 -2.54
C SER A 97 2.49 18.21 -3.13
N ASN A 98 2.67 19.36 -3.76
CA ASN A 98 1.54 20.11 -4.35
C ASN A 98 0.88 19.32 -5.48
N ASN A 99 1.69 18.77 -6.39
CA ASN A 99 1.24 18.09 -7.60
C ASN A 99 1.93 16.72 -7.78
N PRO A 100 1.75 15.76 -6.85
CA PRO A 100 2.15 14.38 -7.08
C PRO A 100 1.33 13.80 -8.23
N HIS A 101 1.82 12.75 -8.88
CA HIS A 101 1.02 12.01 -9.85
C HIS A 101 0.27 10.85 -9.16
N PRO A 102 -0.92 10.46 -9.63
CA PRO A 102 -1.58 9.23 -9.18
C PRO A 102 -0.77 7.98 -9.60
N LEU A 103 -1.06 6.81 -9.03
CA LEU A 103 -0.41 5.55 -9.45
C LEU A 103 -0.79 5.20 -10.90
N THR A 104 -2.08 5.31 -11.22
CA THR A 104 -2.61 5.25 -12.58
C THR A 104 -2.62 6.66 -13.17
N ASN A 105 -1.59 7.01 -13.94
CA ASN A 105 -1.34 8.38 -14.39
C ASN A 105 -1.63 8.57 -15.89
N PRO A 106 -2.83 9.04 -16.26
CA PRO A 106 -3.22 9.13 -17.67
C PRO A 106 -2.34 10.12 -18.46
N GLY A 107 -2.25 9.91 -19.78
CA GLY A 107 -1.52 10.80 -20.68
C GLY A 107 -0.01 10.56 -20.77
N VAL A 108 0.50 9.47 -20.16
CA VAL A 108 1.87 8.99 -20.37
C VAL A 108 2.00 8.43 -21.80
N GLY A 109 3.10 8.77 -22.50
CA GLY A 109 3.30 8.30 -23.88
C GLY A 109 4.58 8.78 -24.57
N SER A 110 5.20 9.86 -24.09
CA SER A 110 6.56 10.24 -24.52
C SER A 110 7.62 9.49 -23.72
N PRO A 111 8.82 9.23 -24.25
CA PRO A 111 9.91 8.60 -23.48
C PRO A 111 10.20 9.31 -22.16
N ARG A 112 10.09 10.65 -22.15
CA ARG A 112 10.27 11.45 -20.92
C ARG A 112 9.16 11.21 -19.90
N SER A 113 7.89 11.16 -20.33
CA SER A 113 6.78 10.90 -19.41
C SER A 113 6.75 9.46 -18.93
N VAL A 114 7.19 8.50 -19.76
CA VAL A 114 7.41 7.11 -19.34
C VAL A 114 8.53 7.04 -18.29
N SER A 115 9.68 7.66 -18.55
CA SER A 115 10.79 7.70 -17.58
C SER A 115 10.39 8.34 -16.24
N ALA A 116 9.48 9.32 -16.25
CA ALA A 116 8.97 9.96 -15.04
C ALA A 116 8.07 9.03 -14.19
N MET A 117 7.51 7.96 -14.78
CA MET A 117 6.74 6.96 -14.04
C MET A 117 7.63 6.02 -13.21
N PHE A 118 8.93 5.96 -13.46
CA PHE A 118 9.88 5.24 -12.59
C PHE A 118 10.22 6.08 -11.35
N SER A 119 9.21 6.30 -10.50
CA SER A 119 9.25 7.23 -9.37
C SER A 119 8.93 6.56 -8.03
N THR A 120 9.28 7.22 -6.93
CA THR A 120 8.91 6.81 -5.56
C THR A 120 7.43 6.47 -5.42
N LEU A 121 6.52 7.13 -6.16
CA LEU A 121 5.10 6.82 -6.08
C LEU A 121 4.81 5.45 -6.70
N THR A 122 5.28 5.20 -7.91
CA THR A 122 5.08 3.92 -8.61
C THR A 122 5.60 2.73 -7.81
N TYR A 123 6.81 2.85 -7.23
CA TYR A 123 7.40 1.80 -6.41
C TYR A 123 6.81 1.76 -5.00
N ASN A 124 7.08 2.79 -4.19
CA ASN A 124 6.85 2.75 -2.75
C ASN A 124 5.36 2.90 -2.40
N LYS A 125 4.63 3.85 -3.03
CA LYS A 125 3.18 3.99 -2.81
C LYS A 125 2.43 2.79 -3.39
N GLY A 126 2.84 2.30 -4.57
CA GLY A 126 2.30 1.08 -5.17
C GLY A 126 2.37 -0.11 -4.19
N ALA A 127 3.57 -0.39 -3.67
CA ALA A 127 3.76 -1.44 -2.67
C ALA A 127 2.97 -1.22 -1.38
N ALA A 128 2.89 0.02 -0.89
CA ALA A 128 2.14 0.34 0.33
C ALA A 128 0.62 0.12 0.18
N VAL A 129 0.05 0.46 -0.98
CA VAL A 129 -1.38 0.21 -1.28
C VAL A 129 -1.65 -1.28 -1.44
N ILE A 130 -0.72 -2.04 -2.05
CA ILE A 130 -0.80 -3.51 -2.13
C ILE A 130 -0.81 -4.11 -0.71
N ARG A 131 0.13 -3.71 0.15
CA ARG A 131 0.17 -4.17 1.56
C ARG A 131 -1.10 -3.79 2.34
N MET A 132 -1.58 -2.56 2.21
CA MET A 132 -2.83 -2.13 2.86
C MET A 132 -4.02 -3.02 2.43
N THR A 133 -4.07 -3.36 1.15
CA THR A 133 -5.10 -4.25 0.59
C THR A 133 -4.95 -5.68 1.11
N GLU A 134 -3.72 -6.18 1.24
CA GLU A 134 -3.48 -7.48 1.87
C GLU A 134 -4.07 -7.53 3.28
N HIS A 135 -3.85 -6.53 4.12
CA HIS A 135 -4.45 -6.48 5.46
C HIS A 135 -5.98 -6.33 5.40
N LEU A 136 -6.51 -5.57 4.42
CA LEU A 136 -7.94 -5.46 4.18
C LEU A 136 -8.57 -6.81 3.83
N LEU A 137 -7.88 -7.69 3.11
CA LEU A 137 -8.38 -9.00 2.66
C LEU A 137 -8.02 -10.16 3.60
N THR A 138 -6.94 -10.02 4.36
CA THR A 138 -6.06 -11.09 4.89
C THR A 138 -5.12 -11.67 3.82
N LYS A 139 -3.92 -12.08 4.26
CA LYS A 139 -2.87 -12.65 3.39
C LYS A 139 -3.37 -13.84 2.55
N GLN A 140 -4.08 -14.78 3.17
CA GLN A 140 -4.59 -15.96 2.47
C GLN A 140 -5.52 -15.59 1.30
N VAL A 141 -6.47 -14.69 1.54
CA VAL A 141 -7.45 -14.27 0.51
C VAL A 141 -6.77 -13.41 -0.56
N HIS A 142 -5.83 -12.57 -0.16
CA HIS A 142 -5.01 -11.77 -1.07
C HIS A 142 -4.21 -12.67 -2.02
N ASP A 143 -3.47 -13.65 -1.49
CA ASP A 143 -2.68 -14.59 -2.29
C ASP A 143 -3.54 -15.41 -3.26
N GLN A 144 -4.75 -15.82 -2.84
CA GLN A 144 -5.70 -16.50 -3.72
C GLN A 144 -6.19 -15.61 -4.86
N GLY A 145 -6.51 -14.35 -4.58
CA GLY A 145 -6.91 -13.38 -5.59
C GLY A 145 -5.77 -13.06 -6.56
N LEU A 146 -4.53 -12.93 -6.08
CA LEU A 146 -3.35 -12.75 -6.93
C LEU A 146 -3.07 -13.97 -7.82
N ALA A 147 -3.19 -15.19 -7.27
CA ALA A 147 -3.05 -16.41 -8.06
C ALA A 147 -4.11 -16.47 -9.19
N GLN A 148 -5.35 -16.08 -8.91
CA GLN A 148 -6.41 -15.99 -9.92
C GLN A 148 -6.11 -14.90 -10.96
N TYR A 149 -5.66 -13.71 -10.53
CA TYR A 149 -5.24 -12.62 -11.41
C TYR A 149 -4.16 -13.08 -12.40
N LEU A 150 -3.09 -13.70 -11.91
CA LEU A 150 -1.99 -14.19 -12.74
C LEU A 150 -2.48 -15.29 -13.71
N LYS A 151 -3.29 -16.24 -13.23
CA LYS A 151 -3.80 -17.34 -14.07
C LYS A 151 -4.71 -16.86 -15.20
N THR A 152 -5.57 -15.88 -14.93
CA THR A 152 -6.49 -15.31 -15.94
C THR A 152 -5.76 -14.50 -17.00
N ASN A 153 -4.73 -13.77 -16.58
CA ASN A 153 -4.05 -12.77 -17.41
C ASN A 153 -2.68 -13.22 -17.95
N GLN A 154 -2.25 -14.45 -17.67
CA GLN A 154 -0.98 -14.98 -18.17
C GLN A 154 -0.82 -14.81 -19.68
N PHE A 155 0.37 -14.38 -20.10
CA PHE A 155 0.76 -14.09 -21.48
C PHE A 155 -0.05 -12.98 -22.15
N LYS A 156 -0.61 -12.06 -21.35
CA LYS A 156 -1.36 -10.89 -21.81
C LYS A 156 -0.89 -9.64 -21.09
N THR A 157 -1.35 -8.51 -21.60
CA THR A 157 -1.38 -7.28 -20.82
C THR A 157 -2.56 -7.26 -19.84
N ALA A 158 -2.44 -6.46 -18.77
CA ALA A 158 -3.47 -6.27 -17.77
C ALA A 158 -3.68 -4.79 -17.41
N LYS A 159 -4.94 -4.43 -17.19
CA LYS A 159 -5.36 -3.14 -16.66
C LYS A 159 -5.59 -3.26 -15.15
N PRO A 160 -5.58 -2.13 -14.39
CA PRO A 160 -5.84 -2.16 -12.96
C PRO A 160 -7.16 -2.86 -12.58
N ILE A 161 -8.20 -2.70 -13.40
CA ILE A 161 -9.51 -3.33 -13.16
C ILE A 161 -9.46 -4.86 -13.15
N ASP A 162 -8.51 -5.48 -13.88
CA ASP A 162 -8.35 -6.94 -13.91
C ASP A 162 -7.84 -7.45 -12.56
N LEU A 163 -6.91 -6.72 -11.93
CA LEU A 163 -6.44 -6.97 -10.57
C LEU A 163 -7.56 -6.75 -9.55
N PHE A 164 -8.27 -5.61 -9.66
CA PHE A 164 -9.31 -5.25 -8.69
C PHE A 164 -10.43 -6.29 -8.66
N ASN A 165 -10.87 -6.76 -9.83
CA ASN A 165 -11.90 -7.79 -9.94
C ASN A 165 -11.43 -9.13 -9.35
N ALA A 166 -10.21 -9.57 -9.64
CA ALA A 166 -9.69 -10.83 -9.09
C ALA A 166 -9.61 -10.83 -7.56
N LEU A 167 -9.14 -9.72 -6.98
CA LEU A 167 -9.09 -9.53 -5.52
C LEU A 167 -10.49 -9.38 -4.90
N ARG A 168 -11.40 -8.67 -5.57
CA ARG A 168 -12.82 -8.56 -5.15
C ARG A 168 -13.46 -9.94 -5.10
N ASP A 169 -13.31 -10.73 -6.15
CA ASP A 169 -13.98 -12.02 -6.28
C ASP A 169 -13.48 -13.01 -5.21
N ALA A 170 -12.16 -13.03 -4.95
CA ALA A 170 -11.59 -13.78 -3.82
C ALA A 170 -12.13 -13.28 -2.47
N GLY A 171 -12.17 -11.95 -2.27
CA GLY A 171 -12.72 -11.33 -1.06
C GLY A 171 -14.19 -11.68 -0.81
N MET A 172 -15.02 -11.68 -1.86
CA MET A 172 -16.42 -12.10 -1.79
C MET A 172 -16.54 -13.59 -1.46
N GLN A 173 -15.79 -14.44 -2.16
CA GLN A 173 -15.82 -15.89 -1.97
C GLN A 173 -15.47 -16.29 -0.54
N HIS A 174 -14.54 -15.57 0.09
CA HIS A 174 -14.05 -15.86 1.43
C HIS A 174 -14.66 -14.96 2.53
N GLY A 175 -15.67 -14.15 2.21
CA GLY A 175 -16.36 -13.30 3.18
C GLY A 175 -15.48 -12.21 3.80
N ALA A 176 -14.40 -11.80 3.13
CA ALA A 176 -13.42 -10.85 3.64
C ALA A 176 -14.00 -9.44 3.87
N PHE A 177 -15.17 -9.16 3.29
CA PHE A 177 -15.87 -7.87 3.34
C PHE A 177 -17.11 -7.86 4.24
N ASN A 178 -17.46 -8.98 4.88
CA ASN A 178 -18.73 -9.14 5.59
C ASN A 178 -18.99 -8.07 6.67
N ASN A 179 -17.93 -7.50 7.23
CA ASN A 179 -18.00 -6.51 8.30
C ASN A 179 -17.93 -5.05 7.80
N TYR A 180 -17.81 -4.81 6.48
CA TYR A 180 -17.63 -3.46 5.92
C TYR A 180 -18.95 -2.76 5.53
N GLY A 181 -20.08 -3.42 5.81
CA GLY A 181 -21.41 -2.90 5.53
C GLY A 181 -21.80 -2.97 4.04
N PRO A 182 -23.08 -2.73 3.72
CA PRO A 182 -23.63 -2.97 2.38
C PRO A 182 -23.20 -1.92 1.34
N THR A 183 -22.53 -0.85 1.77
CA THR A 183 -22.13 0.25 0.89
C THR A 183 -20.64 0.24 0.54
N PHE A 184 -19.90 -0.77 0.98
CA PHE A 184 -18.50 -0.94 0.62
C PHE A 184 -18.39 -1.50 -0.81
N ASP A 185 -17.69 -0.77 -1.67
CA ASP A 185 -17.31 -1.21 -3.02
C ASP A 185 -15.79 -1.34 -3.09
N PHE A 186 -15.31 -2.56 -3.34
CA PHE A 186 -13.88 -2.85 -3.41
C PHE A 186 -13.19 -2.17 -4.61
N VAL A 187 -13.89 -2.03 -5.74
CA VAL A 187 -13.36 -1.36 -6.93
C VAL A 187 -13.26 0.14 -6.67
N GLU A 188 -14.28 0.74 -6.05
CA GLU A 188 -14.23 2.15 -5.62
C GLU A 188 -13.08 2.38 -4.63
N TYR A 189 -12.90 1.46 -3.67
CA TYR A 189 -11.77 1.48 -2.75
C TYR A 189 -10.44 1.58 -3.49
N TYR A 190 -10.15 0.64 -4.38
CA TYR A 190 -8.86 0.60 -5.06
C TYR A 190 -8.65 1.82 -5.95
N LYS A 191 -9.68 2.23 -6.70
CA LYS A 191 -9.64 3.44 -7.53
C LYS A 191 -9.32 4.69 -6.73
N SER A 192 -9.89 4.82 -5.53
CA SER A 192 -9.62 5.96 -4.66
C SER A 192 -8.14 6.11 -4.31
N TRP A 193 -7.38 5.00 -4.25
CA TRP A 193 -5.95 4.98 -3.95
C TRP A 193 -5.05 5.05 -5.18
N THR A 194 -5.52 4.55 -6.34
CA THR A 194 -4.69 4.45 -7.54
C THR A 194 -4.89 5.58 -8.54
N GLU A 195 -6.11 6.10 -8.68
CA GLU A 195 -6.47 7.10 -9.70
C GLU A 195 -6.39 8.55 -9.16
N GLN A 196 -6.18 8.71 -7.85
CA GLN A 196 -6.09 10.01 -7.19
C GLN A 196 -4.67 10.26 -6.65
N ALA A 197 -4.23 11.50 -6.75
CA ALA A 197 -2.90 11.92 -6.31
C ALA A 197 -2.89 12.37 -4.84
N GLY A 198 -1.82 12.07 -4.11
CA GLY A 198 -1.74 12.32 -2.67
C GLY A 198 -2.33 11.21 -1.82
N HIS A 199 -2.37 11.48 -0.52
CA HIS A 199 -2.89 10.60 0.52
C HIS A 199 -3.66 11.40 1.58
N PRO A 200 -4.58 10.76 2.33
CA PRO A 200 -5.32 11.43 3.37
C PRO A 200 -4.56 11.49 4.70
N VAL A 201 -4.91 12.48 5.50
CA VAL A 201 -4.77 12.50 6.95
C VAL A 201 -6.15 12.38 7.58
N LEU A 202 -6.28 11.54 8.60
CA LEU A 202 -7.45 11.46 9.46
C LEU A 202 -7.21 12.34 10.69
N ASN A 203 -8.03 13.35 10.90
CA ASN A 203 -8.10 14.07 12.17
C ASN A 203 -9.15 13.38 13.05
N VAL A 204 -8.75 12.94 14.23
CA VAL A 204 -9.59 12.20 15.17
C VAL A 204 -9.80 13.05 16.41
N ASP A 205 -11.07 13.33 16.71
CA ASP A 205 -11.53 14.01 17.92
C ASP A 205 -12.34 13.01 18.75
N ILE A 206 -11.99 12.83 20.02
CA ILE A 206 -12.61 11.84 20.90
C ILE A 206 -13.39 12.53 22.01
N ASN A 207 -14.70 12.27 22.05
CA ASN A 207 -15.50 12.63 23.22
C ASN A 207 -15.30 11.57 24.31
N HIS A 208 -14.41 11.83 25.26
CA HIS A 208 -14.09 10.91 26.36
C HIS A 208 -15.28 10.59 27.28
N THR A 209 -16.30 11.46 27.34
CA THR A 209 -17.51 11.18 28.13
C THR A 209 -18.44 10.18 27.43
N THR A 210 -18.57 10.27 26.10
CA THR A 210 -19.51 9.44 25.33
C THR A 210 -18.84 8.28 24.58
N GLY A 211 -17.52 8.26 24.45
CA GLY A 211 -16.79 7.29 23.63
C GLY A 211 -16.88 7.55 22.12
N GLN A 212 -17.60 8.59 21.67
CA GLN A 212 -17.76 8.90 20.26
C GLN A 212 -16.47 9.49 19.66
N MET A 213 -16.04 8.93 18.54
CA MET A 213 -14.89 9.40 17.78
C MET A 213 -15.37 10.06 16.49
N THR A 214 -15.14 11.37 16.36
CA THR A 214 -15.39 12.12 15.13
C THR A 214 -14.13 12.12 14.27
N ILE A 215 -14.23 11.51 13.10
CA ILE A 215 -13.12 11.32 12.17
C ILE A 215 -13.35 12.20 10.95
N GLN A 216 -12.43 13.12 10.68
CA GLN A 216 -12.44 13.94 9.48
C GLN A 216 -11.26 13.60 8.57
N GLN A 217 -11.55 13.22 7.33
CA GLN A 217 -10.50 13.01 6.33
C GLN A 217 -10.23 14.27 5.50
N ARG A 218 -8.95 14.53 5.22
CA ARG A 218 -8.49 15.58 4.30
C ARG A 218 -7.27 15.08 3.53
N ARG A 219 -7.10 15.48 2.27
CA ARG A 219 -5.83 15.27 1.56
C ARG A 219 -4.72 16.09 2.21
N PHE A 220 -3.68 15.42 2.70
CA PHE A 220 -2.53 16.06 3.36
C PHE A 220 -1.65 16.79 2.34
N ASN A 221 -1.12 17.96 2.72
CA ASN A 221 -0.12 18.68 1.94
C ASN A 221 0.97 19.21 2.89
N ILE A 222 2.24 18.98 2.55
CA ILE A 222 3.34 19.35 3.45
C ILE A 222 3.54 20.86 3.62
N ASN A 223 3.12 21.67 2.65
CA ASN A 223 3.33 23.12 2.66
C ASN A 223 2.17 23.86 3.33
N THR A 224 0.94 23.35 3.18
CA THR A 224 -0.28 24.03 3.63
C THR A 224 -1.04 23.26 4.72
N GLY A 225 -0.55 22.11 5.16
CA GLY A 225 -1.25 21.16 6.03
C GLY A 225 -2.27 20.33 5.26
N TYR A 226 -3.17 20.99 4.54
CA TYR A 226 -4.20 20.36 3.72
C TYR A 226 -4.23 20.91 2.29
N SER A 227 -4.58 20.04 1.34
CA SER A 227 -4.85 20.41 -0.04
C SER A 227 -6.09 21.30 -0.14
N LEU A 228 -6.07 22.29 -1.05
CA LEU A 228 -7.24 23.11 -1.36
C LEU A 228 -8.38 22.29 -2.00
N GLN A 229 -8.01 21.31 -2.82
CA GLN A 229 -8.98 20.36 -3.39
C GLN A 229 -9.37 19.34 -2.32
N ASN A 230 -10.67 19.20 -2.10
CA ASN A 230 -11.23 18.19 -1.21
C ASN A 230 -11.37 16.86 -1.96
N THR A 231 -10.37 16.01 -1.81
CA THR A 231 -10.34 14.66 -2.36
C THR A 231 -10.62 13.66 -1.24
N LEU A 232 -11.60 12.78 -1.44
CA LEU A 232 -11.95 11.74 -0.47
C LEU A 232 -11.39 10.38 -0.91
N TYR A 233 -11.04 9.58 0.08
CA TYR A 233 -10.55 8.22 -0.07
C TYR A 233 -11.51 7.27 0.64
N VAL A 234 -11.54 6.02 0.19
CA VAL A 234 -12.19 4.93 0.92
C VAL A 234 -11.12 4.31 1.82
N ILE A 235 -11.14 4.66 3.10
CA ILE A 235 -10.04 4.41 4.02
C ILE A 235 -10.41 3.23 4.94
N PRO A 236 -9.71 2.09 4.83
CA PRO A 236 -9.85 1.01 5.81
C PRO A 236 -9.14 1.39 7.11
N VAL A 237 -9.88 1.40 8.20
CA VAL A 237 -9.40 1.86 9.50
C VAL A 237 -9.30 0.70 10.49
N THR A 238 -8.15 0.70 11.17
CA THR A 238 -7.91 -0.04 12.41
C THR A 238 -7.68 0.96 13.53
N PHE A 239 -8.10 0.62 14.74
CA PHE A 239 -7.72 1.35 15.95
C PHE A 239 -7.69 0.40 17.14
N THR A 240 -6.99 0.81 18.19
CA THR A 240 -6.94 0.13 19.47
C THR A 240 -6.88 1.17 20.59
N SER A 241 -7.33 0.81 21.79
CA SER A 241 -7.39 1.74 22.93
C SER A 241 -6.78 1.11 24.17
N GLU A 242 -6.48 1.92 25.19
CA GLU A 242 -5.91 1.45 26.46
C GLU A 242 -6.74 0.35 27.13
N PHE A 243 -8.06 0.41 26.97
CA PHE A 243 -9.00 -0.52 27.60
C PHE A 243 -8.94 -1.93 27.01
N ASP A 244 -8.74 -2.05 25.69
CA ASP A 244 -8.65 -3.33 24.97
C ASP A 244 -7.57 -3.23 23.88
N TYR A 245 -6.31 -3.18 24.32
CA TYR A 245 -5.20 -2.97 23.41
C TYR A 245 -4.80 -4.25 22.67
N ASN A 246 -4.76 -4.19 21.34
CA ASN A 246 -4.26 -5.26 20.49
C ASN A 246 -3.59 -4.68 19.24
N PHE A 247 -2.29 -4.44 19.33
CA PHE A 247 -1.48 -3.97 18.20
C PHE A 247 -1.18 -5.05 17.16
N GLN A 248 -1.68 -6.29 17.31
CA GLN A 248 -1.43 -7.39 16.38
C GLN A 248 -2.58 -7.62 15.41
N ASN A 249 -3.81 -7.26 15.78
CA ASN A 249 -4.95 -7.36 14.87
C ASN A 249 -4.94 -6.19 13.88
N THR A 250 -4.43 -6.45 12.68
CA THR A 250 -4.27 -5.45 11.63
C THR A 250 -5.39 -5.47 10.58
N LYS A 251 -6.40 -6.34 10.75
CA LYS A 251 -7.58 -6.40 9.88
C LYS A 251 -8.47 -5.18 10.17
N PRO A 252 -8.78 -4.34 9.17
CA PRO A 252 -9.68 -3.21 9.34
C PRO A 252 -11.04 -3.62 9.89
N THR A 253 -11.63 -2.77 10.73
CA THR A 253 -12.98 -2.96 11.28
C THR A 253 -13.98 -1.98 10.70
N HIS A 254 -13.51 -0.83 10.20
CA HIS A 254 -14.34 0.24 9.68
C HIS A 254 -13.84 0.73 8.31
N ILE A 255 -14.76 1.25 7.49
CA ILE A 255 -14.45 1.93 6.24
C ILE A 255 -14.92 3.38 6.35
N ILE A 256 -13.99 4.33 6.24
CA ILE A 256 -14.27 5.77 6.25
C ILE A 256 -14.26 6.27 4.81
N LYS A 257 -15.40 6.73 4.29
CA LYS A 257 -15.53 7.22 2.91
C LYS A 257 -16.05 8.66 2.82
N ASP A 258 -16.80 9.09 3.82
CA ASP A 258 -17.37 10.43 3.89
C ASP A 258 -16.32 11.42 4.43
N ALA A 259 -16.55 12.71 4.20
CA ALA A 259 -15.65 13.75 4.70
C ALA A 259 -15.55 13.77 6.23
N VAL A 260 -16.66 13.41 6.90
CA VAL A 260 -16.75 13.25 8.35
C VAL A 260 -17.51 11.95 8.63
N THR A 261 -17.01 11.15 9.55
CA THR A 261 -17.67 9.93 10.03
C THR A 261 -17.56 9.89 11.54
N VAL A 262 -18.63 9.44 12.21
CA VAL A 262 -18.63 9.21 13.65
C VAL A 262 -18.72 7.72 13.89
N ILE A 263 -17.80 7.18 14.70
CA ILE A 263 -17.80 5.79 15.15
C ILE A 263 -17.71 5.74 16.67
N ASP A 264 -18.07 4.60 17.25
CA ASP A 264 -17.93 4.38 18.70
C ASP A 264 -16.59 3.70 18.99
N ARG A 265 -15.95 4.11 20.09
CA ARG A 265 -14.76 3.46 20.65
C ARG A 265 -15.10 2.24 21.49
N ASP A 266 -16.37 2.09 21.88
CA ASP A 266 -16.88 1.10 22.82
C ASP A 266 -16.22 1.19 24.21
N ALA A 267 -15.67 2.36 24.56
CA ALA A 267 -15.05 2.63 25.85
C ALA A 267 -15.21 4.10 26.28
N TYR A 268 -15.44 4.33 27.57
CA TYR A 268 -15.67 5.64 28.18
C TYR A 268 -14.53 6.02 29.13
N GLY A 269 -14.19 7.29 29.21
CA GLY A 269 -13.12 7.82 30.07
C GLY A 269 -11.83 8.13 29.31
N ASP A 270 -10.80 8.45 30.09
CA ASP A 270 -9.55 9.07 29.63
C ASP A 270 -8.54 8.01 29.16
N TYR A 271 -8.99 7.13 28.25
CA TYR A 271 -8.15 6.13 27.60
C TYR A 271 -7.55 6.68 26.31
N TRP A 272 -6.26 6.43 26.08
CA TRP A 272 -5.64 6.72 24.79
C TRP A 272 -6.24 5.83 23.70
N THR A 273 -6.24 6.32 22.45
CA THR A 273 -6.68 5.56 21.28
C THR A 273 -5.70 5.77 20.12
N ILE A 274 -5.21 4.67 19.55
CA ILE A 274 -4.24 4.70 18.45
C ILE A 274 -4.85 4.01 17.23
N PHE A 275 -5.02 4.80 16.18
CA PHE A 275 -5.43 4.38 14.84
C PHE A 275 -4.24 3.89 14.01
N ASN A 276 -4.57 3.17 12.92
CA ASN A 276 -3.62 2.66 11.94
C ASN A 276 -2.58 1.73 12.58
N ILE A 277 -3.07 0.66 13.20
CA ILE A 277 -2.27 -0.37 13.86
C ILE A 277 -1.14 -0.86 12.93
N GLN A 278 0.11 -0.82 13.41
CA GLN A 278 1.33 -1.15 12.64
C GLN A 278 1.49 -0.39 11.31
N GLN A 279 0.80 0.75 11.18
CA GLN A 279 0.76 1.58 9.98
C GLN A 279 0.50 0.76 8.71
N THR A 280 -0.48 -0.14 8.76
CA THR A 280 -0.90 -0.96 7.62
C THR A 280 -1.61 -0.14 6.56
N GLY A 281 -2.30 0.92 6.96
CA GLY A 281 -2.94 1.88 6.08
C GLY A 281 -1.99 2.95 5.55
N PHE A 282 -2.16 3.32 4.27
CA PHE A 282 -1.41 4.39 3.61
C PHE A 282 -2.01 5.78 3.90
N TYR A 283 -2.07 6.16 5.17
CA TYR A 283 -2.60 7.45 5.61
C TYR A 283 -1.91 7.92 6.90
N ARG A 284 -2.03 9.23 7.15
CA ARG A 284 -1.58 9.84 8.42
C ARG A 284 -2.75 9.92 9.39
N VAL A 285 -2.44 9.97 10.68
CA VAL A 285 -3.42 10.26 11.72
C VAL A 285 -2.93 11.45 12.52
N ASN A 286 -3.86 12.34 12.84
CA ASN A 286 -3.67 13.46 13.73
C ASN A 286 -4.75 13.39 14.81
N TYR A 287 -4.39 13.66 16.05
CA TYR A 287 -5.30 13.64 17.19
C TYR A 287 -5.48 15.06 17.72
N ASP A 288 -6.51 15.26 18.55
CA ASP A 288 -6.57 16.44 19.41
C ASP A 288 -5.42 16.47 20.42
N GLU A 289 -5.26 17.57 21.17
CA GLU A 289 -4.16 17.71 22.13
C GLU A 289 -4.32 16.82 23.38
N TYR A 290 -5.48 16.18 23.56
CA TYR A 290 -5.83 15.46 24.78
C TYR A 290 -5.70 13.93 24.64
N THR A 291 -6.03 13.40 23.46
CA THR A 291 -5.96 11.98 23.08
C THR A 291 -4.53 11.46 22.97
#